data_AF-A0A829Y6N3-F1
#
_entry.id   AF-A0A829Y6N3-F1
#
_cell.length_a   1.000
_cell.length_b   1.000
_cell.length_c   1.000
_cell.angle_alpha   90.00
_cell.angle_beta   90.00
_cell.angle_gamma   90.00
#
_symmetry.space_group_name_H-M   'P 1'
#
loop_
_entity.id
_entity.type
_entity.pdbx_description
1 polymer ?
#
loop_
_entity_poly.entity_id
_entity_poly.type
_entity_poly.pdbx_seq_one_letter_code
_entity_poly.pdbx_strand_id
1 'polypeptide(L)'
;MDRRYIENEHVVDRYLSGDLTVREAREFEKFCLDNPAFLQALPIPVRLKTRLSRRPVDGSETGVFEAIPSSSTRAVMEAVDDDFDPEEAQEEMRRSGSGFAVNRALVMGLGLGLLIAAIAAVTFGLQVRSLSEQLQVAAREQTSTQMQPPGSVQRYKAQLVKAKPERPTLALGWITPAQWLDISIDATEGKIQQFQITIDKADGVRVMQIKRIMRDSNKEVRFSLNSSAFGPGDYLVKVDGYNWRGETQPVGWMMLGLE
;
A
#
# COMPACT_ATOMS: atom_id res chain seq x y z
N MET A 1 36.43 -0.94 -12.89
CA MET A 1 35.22 -0.39 -13.54
C MET A 1 35.16 1.14 -13.46
N ASP A 2 34.76 1.80 -14.56
CA ASP A 2 34.68 3.26 -14.68
C ASP A 2 33.24 3.76 -14.80
N ARG A 3 32.98 5.03 -14.43
CA ARG A 3 31.64 5.65 -14.49
C ARG A 3 30.98 5.56 -15.87
N ARG A 4 31.74 5.79 -16.94
CA ARG A 4 31.23 5.72 -18.32
C ARG A 4 30.77 4.31 -18.70
N TYR A 5 31.45 3.29 -18.19
CA TYR A 5 31.07 1.89 -18.41
C TYR A 5 29.79 1.54 -17.67
N ILE A 6 29.63 2.03 -16.43
CA ILE A 6 28.43 1.81 -15.62
C ILE A 6 27.17 2.40 -16.29
N GLU A 7 27.30 3.59 -16.87
CA GLU A 7 26.22 4.29 -17.57
C GLU A 7 25.91 3.64 -18.93
N ASN A 8 26.93 3.29 -19.72
CA ASN A 8 26.74 2.73 -21.07
C ASN A 8 26.20 1.28 -21.06
N GLU A 9 26.67 0.45 -20.13
CA GLU A 9 26.32 -0.99 -20.06
C GLU A 9 25.14 -1.27 -19.11
N HIS A 10 24.45 -0.22 -18.65
CA HIS A 10 23.32 -0.33 -17.71
C HIS A 10 23.64 -1.23 -16.50
N VAL A 11 24.86 -1.10 -15.96
CA VAL A 11 25.40 -2.01 -14.93
C VAL A 11 24.55 -2.02 -13.67
N VAL A 12 23.95 -0.87 -13.33
CA VAL A 12 23.05 -0.75 -12.17
C VAL A 12 21.83 -1.65 -12.33
N ASP A 13 21.19 -1.65 -13.51
CA ASP A 13 20.00 -2.44 -13.76
C ASP A 13 20.32 -3.94 -13.79
N ARG A 14 21.44 -4.31 -14.43
CA ARG A 14 21.91 -5.70 -14.47
C ARG A 14 22.35 -6.22 -13.09
N TYR A 15 22.87 -5.34 -12.24
CA TYR A 15 23.22 -5.69 -10.86
C TYR A 15 21.97 -5.93 -10.02
N LEU A 16 20.90 -5.14 -10.23
CA LEU A 16 19.62 -5.34 -9.57
C LEU A 16 18.87 -6.59 -10.06
N SER A 17 19.03 -6.97 -11.33
CA SER A 17 18.43 -8.19 -11.89
C SER A 17 19.23 -9.46 -11.59
N GLY A 18 20.50 -9.33 -11.17
CA GLY A 18 21.40 -10.46 -10.90
C GLY A 18 22.10 -11.02 -12.13
N ASP A 19 22.06 -10.29 -13.25
CA ASP A 19 22.68 -10.69 -14.53
C ASP A 19 24.16 -10.30 -14.64
N LEU A 20 24.74 -9.72 -13.58
CA LEU A 20 26.16 -9.41 -13.53
C LEU A 20 27.00 -10.64 -13.21
N THR A 21 28.14 -10.79 -13.88
CA THR A 21 29.12 -11.81 -13.49
C THR A 21 29.70 -11.50 -12.10
N VAL A 22 30.13 -12.53 -11.36
CA VAL A 22 30.71 -12.38 -10.00
C VAL A 22 31.87 -11.38 -9.97
N ARG A 23 32.69 -11.35 -11.02
CA ARG A 23 33.81 -10.41 -11.15
C ARG A 23 33.31 -8.97 -11.34
N GLU A 24 32.35 -8.76 -12.23
CA GLU A 24 31.78 -7.44 -12.48
C GLU A 24 31.04 -6.90 -11.26
N ALA A 25 30.35 -7.76 -10.51
CA ALA A 25 29.63 -7.37 -9.29
C ALA A 25 30.59 -6.83 -8.24
N ARG A 26 31.72 -7.50 -8.03
CA ARG A 26 32.78 -7.05 -7.12
C ARG A 26 33.40 -5.73 -7.56
N GLU A 27 33.64 -5.55 -8.85
CA GLU A 27 34.18 -4.30 -9.37
C GLU A 27 33.20 -3.12 -9.20
N PHE A 28 31.90 -3.36 -9.40
CA PHE A 28 30.85 -2.37 -9.19
C PHE A 28 30.70 -2.01 -7.70
N GLU A 29 30.71 -3.01 -6.81
CA GLU A 29 30.65 -2.80 -5.36
C GLU A 29 31.85 -2.00 -4.86
N LYS A 30 33.06 -2.36 -5.32
CA LYS A 30 34.28 -1.60 -5.01
C LYS A 30 34.18 -0.16 -5.51
N PHE A 31 33.70 0.04 -6.74
CA PHE A 31 33.51 1.39 -7.29
C PHE A 31 32.52 2.23 -6.46
N CYS A 32 31.43 1.63 -5.96
CA CYS A 32 30.46 2.29 -5.10
C CYS A 32 31.03 2.66 -3.72
N LEU A 33 31.93 1.84 -3.18
CA LEU A 33 32.66 2.14 -1.94
C LEU A 33 33.63 3.30 -2.11
N ASP A 34 34.37 3.31 -3.22
CA ASP A 34 35.36 4.35 -3.53
C ASP A 34 34.70 5.69 -3.90
N ASN A 35 33.43 5.67 -4.35
CA ASN A 35 32.68 6.86 -4.80
C ASN A 35 31.33 7.02 -4.05
N PRO A 36 31.34 7.47 -2.79
CA PRO A 36 30.13 7.59 -1.97
C PRO A 36 29.11 8.60 -2.53
N ALA A 37 29.58 9.66 -3.20
CA ALA A 37 28.71 10.64 -3.87
C ALA A 37 27.91 10.02 -5.02
N PHE A 38 28.50 9.08 -5.76
CA PHE A 38 27.83 8.32 -6.82
C PHE A 38 26.76 7.40 -6.23
N LEU A 39 27.10 6.65 -5.16
CA LEU A 39 26.17 5.75 -4.48
C LEU A 39 24.93 6.47 -3.91
N GLN A 40 25.09 7.69 -3.39
CA GLN A 40 23.97 8.48 -2.89
C GLN A 40 23.03 8.95 -4.00
N ALA A 41 23.56 9.27 -5.17
CA ALA A 41 22.81 9.75 -6.33
C ALA A 41 22.04 8.63 -7.05
N LEU A 42 22.41 7.36 -6.87
CA LEU A 42 21.72 6.23 -7.52
C LEU A 42 20.26 6.10 -7.07
N PRO A 43 19.30 5.83 -7.98
CA PRO A 43 17.89 5.64 -7.66
C PRO A 43 17.60 4.23 -7.10
N ILE A 44 18.42 3.77 -6.15
CA ILE A 44 18.31 2.43 -5.55
C ILE A 44 17.75 2.47 -4.12
N PRO A 45 17.07 1.41 -3.64
CA PRO A 45 16.49 1.37 -2.29
C PRO A 45 17.52 1.64 -1.19
N VAL A 46 17.12 2.38 -0.16
CA VAL A 46 17.99 2.78 0.96
C VAL A 46 18.69 1.58 1.62
N ARG A 47 18.02 0.43 1.71
CA ARG A 47 18.60 -0.81 2.26
C ARG A 47 19.79 -1.33 1.45
N LEU A 48 19.74 -1.19 0.12
CA LEU A 48 20.82 -1.61 -0.76
C LEU A 48 21.99 -0.62 -0.72
N LYS A 49 21.71 0.69 -0.65
CA LYS A 49 22.74 1.72 -0.40
C LYS A 49 23.52 1.44 0.87
N THR A 50 22.81 1.15 1.96
CA THR A 50 23.43 0.84 3.27
C THR A 50 24.29 -0.43 3.25
N ARG A 51 24.02 -1.36 2.33
CA ARG A 51 24.85 -2.57 2.14
C ARG A 51 26.07 -2.26 1.28
N LEU A 52 25.88 -1.58 0.14
CA LEU A 52 26.95 -1.17 -0.77
C LEU A 52 27.93 -0.17 -0.14
N SER A 53 27.50 0.54 0.91
CA SER A 53 28.36 1.45 1.68
C SER A 53 29.18 0.77 2.78
N ARG A 54 28.98 -0.54 3.01
CA ARG A 54 29.73 -1.30 4.02
C ARG A 54 30.86 -2.06 3.33
N ARG A 55 32.07 -1.87 3.83
CA ARG A 55 33.23 -2.65 3.41
C ARG A 55 32.98 -4.12 3.78
N PRO A 56 33.09 -5.07 2.84
CA PRO A 56 33.04 -6.49 3.20
C PRO A 56 34.20 -6.78 4.18
N VAL A 57 33.92 -7.57 5.22
CA VAL A 57 34.92 -8.01 6.20
C VAL A 57 35.89 -8.94 5.47
N ASP A 58 37.19 -8.65 5.56
CA ASP A 58 38.24 -9.53 5.01
C ASP A 58 38.08 -10.94 5.60
N GLY A 59 37.83 -11.92 4.73
CA GLY A 59 37.78 -13.34 5.10
C GLY A 59 36.43 -14.05 4.97
N SER A 60 35.35 -13.39 4.52
CA SER A 60 34.12 -14.12 4.16
C SER A 60 34.14 -14.53 2.68
N GLU A 61 34.42 -15.80 2.40
CA GLU A 61 34.34 -16.38 1.04
C GLU A 61 32.90 -16.40 0.45
N THR A 62 31.91 -15.89 1.17
CA THR A 62 30.51 -15.84 0.72
C THR A 62 29.90 -14.45 0.95
N GLY A 63 30.28 -13.51 0.08
CA GLY A 63 29.51 -12.30 -0.20
C GLY A 63 28.39 -12.53 -1.23
N VAL A 64 28.10 -13.78 -1.56
CA VAL A 64 26.98 -14.19 -2.40
C VAL A 64 25.94 -14.77 -1.45
N PHE A 65 24.70 -14.31 -1.55
CA PHE A 65 23.57 -14.94 -0.88
C PHE A 65 23.66 -16.47 -1.03
N GLU A 66 23.29 -17.22 -0.01
CA GLU A 66 23.02 -18.66 -0.13
C GLU A 66 21.78 -18.79 -1.03
N ALA A 67 22.00 -18.70 -2.35
CA ALA A 67 21.06 -19.14 -3.34
C ALA A 67 21.05 -20.66 -3.24
N ILE A 68 19.86 -21.22 -3.03
CA ILE A 68 19.62 -22.65 -3.21
C ILE A 68 20.26 -23.02 -4.56
N PRO A 69 21.22 -23.96 -4.61
CA PRO A 69 21.96 -24.24 -5.82
C PRO A 69 21.00 -24.77 -6.88
N SER A 70 20.81 -24.01 -7.96
CA SER A 70 20.21 -24.53 -9.18
C SER A 70 21.10 -25.65 -9.72
N SER A 71 20.46 -26.76 -10.11
CA SER A 71 21.05 -28.07 -10.45
C SER A 71 22.16 -28.08 -11.50
N SER A 72 22.39 -26.98 -12.21
CA SER A 72 23.38 -26.87 -13.29
C SER A 72 24.82 -26.76 -12.79
N THR A 73 25.08 -26.22 -11.59
CA THR A 73 26.46 -26.08 -11.09
C THR A 73 26.98 -27.36 -10.41
N ARG A 74 26.08 -28.22 -9.91
CA ARG A 74 26.45 -29.50 -9.30
C ARG A 74 27.01 -30.50 -10.32
N ALA A 75 26.45 -30.52 -11.53
CA ALA A 75 26.86 -31.44 -12.59
C ALA A 75 28.26 -31.13 -13.17
N VAL A 76 28.74 -29.88 -13.05
CA VAL A 76 30.04 -29.49 -13.59
C VAL A 76 31.17 -29.76 -12.60
N MET A 77 30.91 -29.71 -11.28
CA MET A 77 31.92 -30.07 -10.28
C MET A 77 32.12 -31.59 -10.15
N GLU A 78 31.10 -32.39 -10.48
CA GLU A 78 31.18 -33.86 -10.44
C GLU A 78 31.96 -34.44 -11.64
N ALA A 79 32.20 -33.64 -12.69
CA ALA A 79 32.89 -34.07 -13.92
C ALA A 79 34.40 -33.79 -13.95
N VAL A 80 34.99 -33.29 -12.85
CA VAL A 80 36.42 -32.93 -12.80
C VAL A 80 37.29 -34.05 -12.20
N ASP A 81 36.68 -35.11 -11.64
CA ASP A 81 37.39 -36.16 -10.91
C ASP A 81 37.54 -37.51 -11.63
N ASP A 82 37.03 -37.68 -12.86
CA ASP A 82 37.23 -38.92 -13.62
C ASP A 82 38.27 -38.76 -14.74
N ASP A 83 39.32 -39.57 -14.64
CA ASP A 83 40.43 -39.72 -15.58
C ASP A 83 39.91 -40.02 -17.00
N PHE A 84 40.34 -39.23 -17.98
CA PHE A 84 39.79 -39.25 -19.33
C PHE A 84 40.47 -40.35 -20.16
N ASP A 85 39.80 -41.49 -20.35
CA ASP A 85 40.28 -42.58 -21.22
C ASP A 85 39.88 -42.32 -22.70
N PRO A 86 40.84 -42.04 -23.60
CA PRO A 86 40.57 -41.68 -24.98
C PRO A 86 40.07 -42.84 -25.86
N GLU A 87 40.12 -44.10 -25.40
CA GLU A 87 39.64 -45.26 -26.18
C GLU A 87 38.11 -45.48 -26.04
N GLU A 88 37.52 -45.16 -24.89
CA GLU A 88 36.07 -45.31 -24.64
C GLU A 88 35.24 -44.28 -25.43
N ALA A 89 35.79 -43.06 -25.60
CA ALA A 89 35.16 -41.99 -26.38
C ALA A 89 35.09 -42.28 -27.90
N GLN A 90 35.95 -43.14 -28.44
CA GLN A 90 35.93 -43.52 -29.86
C GLN A 90 34.88 -44.58 -30.19
N GLU A 91 34.47 -45.40 -29.21
CA GLU A 91 33.45 -46.43 -29.40
C GLU A 91 32.01 -45.90 -29.29
N GLU A 92 31.76 -44.88 -28.46
CA GLU A 92 30.44 -44.22 -28.39
C GLU A 92 30.09 -43.43 -29.65
N MET A 93 31.07 -42.85 -30.35
CA MET A 93 30.84 -42.13 -31.61
C MET A 93 30.35 -43.02 -32.76
N ARG A 94 30.54 -44.34 -32.70
CA ARG A 94 30.12 -45.27 -33.77
C ARG A 94 28.65 -45.70 -33.71
N ARG A 95 27.89 -45.35 -32.65
CA ARG A 95 26.49 -45.79 -32.47
C ARG A 95 25.40 -44.76 -32.78
N SER A 96 25.71 -43.50 -33.11
CA SER A 96 24.69 -42.45 -33.29
C SER A 96 24.15 -42.31 -34.72
N GLY A 97 23.59 -43.40 -35.26
CA GLY A 97 22.94 -43.43 -36.58
C GLY A 97 21.46 -42.99 -36.61
N SER A 98 20.96 -42.16 -35.68
CA SER A 98 19.51 -41.82 -35.61
C SER A 98 19.19 -40.36 -35.27
N GLY A 99 19.92 -39.40 -35.87
CA GLY A 99 19.86 -37.97 -35.53
C GLY A 99 18.62 -37.15 -35.95
N PHE A 100 17.56 -37.72 -36.53
CA PHE A 100 16.45 -36.91 -37.08
C PHE A 100 15.14 -36.93 -36.28
N ALA A 101 14.86 -38.00 -35.51
CA ALA A 101 13.62 -38.10 -34.73
C ALA A 101 13.72 -37.43 -33.35
N VAL A 102 14.89 -37.50 -32.71
CA VAL A 102 15.13 -36.94 -31.37
C VAL A 102 15.07 -35.41 -31.37
N ASN A 103 15.59 -34.75 -32.42
CA ASN A 103 15.54 -33.30 -32.54
C ASN A 103 14.11 -32.74 -32.65
N ARG A 104 13.17 -33.47 -33.28
CA ARG A 104 11.77 -33.02 -33.38
C ARG A 104 11.04 -33.12 -32.04
N ALA A 105 11.27 -34.20 -31.29
CA ALA A 105 10.71 -34.36 -29.95
C ALA A 105 11.28 -33.33 -28.96
N LEU A 106 12.58 -33.05 -29.05
CA LEU A 106 13.24 -32.02 -28.22
C LEU A 106 12.70 -30.62 -28.52
N VAL A 107 12.57 -30.25 -29.81
CA VAL A 107 12.04 -28.94 -30.21
C VAL A 107 10.56 -28.78 -29.83
N MET A 108 9.75 -29.83 -29.96
CA MET A 108 8.36 -29.81 -29.50
C MET A 108 8.25 -29.69 -27.98
N GLY A 109 9.09 -30.41 -27.22
CA GLY A 109 9.13 -30.32 -25.76
C GLY A 109 9.54 -28.94 -25.26
N LEU A 110 10.52 -28.31 -25.92
CA LEU A 110 11.00 -26.97 -25.59
C LEU A 110 9.94 -25.90 -25.92
N GLY A 111 9.25 -26.05 -27.05
CA GLY A 111 8.11 -25.20 -27.41
C GLY A 111 6.96 -25.28 -26.40
N LEU A 112 6.62 -26.49 -25.94
CA LEU A 112 5.60 -26.68 -24.92
C LEU A 112 6.01 -26.07 -23.57
N GLY A 113 7.26 -26.25 -23.15
CA GLY A 113 7.80 -25.65 -21.93
C GLY A 113 7.76 -24.13 -21.95
N LEU A 114 8.09 -23.51 -23.09
CA LEU A 114 8.04 -22.06 -23.26
C LEU A 114 6.59 -21.53 -23.23
N LEU A 115 5.65 -22.31 -23.77
CA LEU A 115 4.23 -21.97 -23.75
C LEU A 115 3.66 -22.05 -22.33
N ILE A 116 4.03 -23.06 -21.54
CA ILE A 116 3.66 -23.17 -20.12
C ILE A 116 4.25 -22.01 -19.32
N ALA A 117 5.52 -21.64 -19.56
CA ALA A 117 6.16 -20.51 -18.89
C ALA A 117 5.48 -19.16 -19.24
N ALA A 118 5.09 -18.97 -20.50
CA ALA A 118 4.35 -17.78 -20.93
C ALA A 118 2.97 -17.69 -20.28
N ILE A 119 2.23 -18.81 -20.20
CA ILE A 119 0.93 -18.86 -19.49
C ILE A 119 1.13 -18.52 -18.01
N ALA A 120 2.14 -19.09 -17.35
CA ALA A 120 2.44 -18.82 -15.94
C ALA A 120 2.80 -17.34 -15.71
N ALA A 121 3.56 -16.73 -16.61
CA ALA A 121 3.91 -15.31 -16.53
C ALA A 121 2.67 -14.40 -16.67
N VAL A 122 1.75 -14.75 -17.57
CA VAL A 122 0.49 -14.01 -17.75
C VAL A 122 -0.43 -14.16 -16.54
N THR A 123 -0.61 -15.37 -16.00
CA THR A 123 -1.46 -15.58 -14.81
C THR A 123 -0.89 -14.87 -13.58
N PHE A 124 0.42 -14.92 -13.37
CA PHE A 124 1.08 -14.21 -12.28
C PHE A 124 0.99 -12.69 -12.45
N GLY A 125 1.18 -12.18 -13.67
CA GLY A 125 1.04 -10.75 -13.98
C GLY A 125 -0.37 -10.21 -13.76
N LEU A 126 -1.40 -10.99 -14.06
CA LEU A 126 -2.80 -10.64 -13.77
C LEU A 126 -3.11 -10.65 -12.26
N GLN A 127 -2.52 -11.59 -11.51
CA GLN A 127 -2.71 -11.68 -10.05
C GLN A 127 -2.00 -10.55 -9.29
N VAL A 128 -0.85 -10.06 -9.77
CA VAL A 128 -0.15 -8.90 -9.19
C VAL A 128 -1.00 -7.63 -9.33
N ARG A 129 -1.68 -7.45 -10.46
CA ARG A 129 -2.56 -6.28 -10.69
C ARG A 129 -3.74 -6.25 -9.72
N SER A 130 -4.39 -7.39 -9.51
CA SER A 130 -5.51 -7.47 -8.56
C SER A 130 -5.08 -7.30 -7.10
N LEU A 131 -3.87 -7.74 -6.74
CA LEU A 131 -3.31 -7.49 -5.40
C LEU A 131 -3.05 -6.00 -5.15
N SER A 132 -2.54 -5.26 -6.14
CA SER A 132 -2.35 -3.81 -6.01
C SER A 132 -3.65 -3.04 -5.86
N GLU A 133 -4.71 -3.46 -6.56
CA GLU A 133 -6.05 -2.88 -6.40
C GLU A 133 -6.61 -3.16 -5.01
N GLN A 134 -6.50 -4.40 -4.51
CA GLN A 134 -6.94 -4.76 -3.16
C GLN A 134 -6.16 -4.03 -2.07
N LEU A 135 -4.85 -3.83 -2.23
CA LEU A 135 -4.04 -3.07 -1.29
C LEU A 135 -4.42 -1.58 -1.27
N GLN A 136 -4.77 -0.99 -2.41
CA GLN A 136 -5.24 0.40 -2.44
C GLN A 136 -6.63 0.54 -1.81
N VAL A 137 -7.54 -0.40 -2.05
CA VAL A 137 -8.86 -0.41 -1.41
C VAL A 137 -8.72 -0.64 0.10
N ALA A 138 -7.93 -1.63 0.53
CA ALA A 138 -7.66 -1.89 1.94
C ALA A 138 -6.94 -0.73 2.63
N ALA A 139 -6.01 -0.05 1.96
CA ALA A 139 -5.35 1.14 2.50
C ALA A 139 -6.32 2.33 2.62
N ARG A 140 -7.25 2.50 1.65
CA ARG A 140 -8.32 3.50 1.74
C ARG A 140 -9.29 3.16 2.89
N GLU A 141 -9.65 1.89 3.06
CA GLU A 141 -10.49 1.43 4.18
C GLU A 141 -9.79 1.62 5.53
N GLN A 142 -8.49 1.30 5.64
CA GLN A 142 -7.71 1.55 6.86
C GLN A 142 -7.56 3.03 7.17
N THR A 143 -7.38 3.87 6.14
CA THR A 143 -7.32 5.34 6.31
C THR A 143 -8.67 5.91 6.74
N SER A 144 -9.79 5.32 6.29
CA SER A 144 -11.13 5.68 6.76
C SER A 144 -11.42 5.18 8.18
N THR A 145 -10.69 4.17 8.66
CA THR A 145 -10.86 3.60 10.02
C THR A 145 -10.02 4.33 11.06
N GLN A 146 -8.90 4.95 10.66
CA GLN A 146 -8.04 5.69 11.58
C GLN A 146 -8.41 7.17 11.60
N MET A 147 -8.93 7.63 12.75
CA MET A 147 -9.20 9.05 12.97
C MET A 147 -7.91 9.87 12.75
N GLN A 148 -7.98 10.85 11.84
CA GLN A 148 -6.87 11.75 11.55
C GLN A 148 -6.90 12.93 12.52
N PRO A 149 -5.74 13.49 12.94
CA PRO A 149 -5.73 14.72 13.72
C PRO A 149 -6.33 15.88 12.90
N PRO A 150 -7.13 16.77 13.51
CA PRO A 150 -7.69 17.92 12.81
C PRO A 150 -6.58 18.95 12.50
N GLY A 151 -6.50 19.41 11.26
CA GLY A 151 -5.55 20.43 10.83
C GLY A 151 -6.01 21.87 11.10
N SER A 152 -7.31 22.09 11.22
CA SER A 152 -7.91 23.39 11.54
C SER A 152 -9.24 23.23 12.28
N VAL A 153 -9.75 24.34 12.84
CA VAL A 153 -11.08 24.42 13.46
C VAL A 153 -11.99 25.22 12.56
N GLN A 154 -13.18 24.68 12.26
CA GLN A 154 -14.18 25.34 11.44
C GLN A 154 -15.50 25.44 12.21
N ARG A 155 -16.04 26.66 12.30
CA ARG A 155 -17.25 26.96 13.08
C ARG A 155 -18.46 27.06 12.19
N TYR A 156 -19.54 26.37 12.55
CA TYR A 156 -20.80 26.40 11.84
C TYR A 156 -21.95 26.79 12.76
N LYS A 157 -22.77 27.73 12.30
CA LYS A 157 -24.06 28.02 12.92
C LYS A 157 -25.14 27.23 12.20
N ALA A 158 -25.73 26.26 12.89
CA ALA A 158 -26.78 25.43 12.34
C ALA A 158 -28.15 25.91 12.81
N GLN A 159 -29.11 25.93 11.88
CA GLN A 159 -30.51 26.16 12.18
C GLN A 159 -31.27 24.85 12.10
N LEU A 160 -32.13 24.59 13.09
CA LEU A 160 -32.96 23.41 13.10
C LEU A 160 -34.22 23.63 12.26
N VAL A 161 -34.56 22.62 11.47
CA VAL A 161 -35.85 22.52 10.79
C VAL A 161 -36.82 21.67 11.62
N LYS A 162 -38.11 21.98 11.56
CA LYS A 162 -39.17 21.28 12.32
C LYS A 162 -39.63 19.97 11.69
N ALA A 163 -39.22 19.68 10.46
CA ALA A 163 -39.48 18.41 9.78
C ALA A 163 -38.15 17.75 9.47
N LYS A 164 -38.15 16.42 9.35
CA LYS A 164 -36.95 15.68 8.90
C LYS A 164 -36.56 16.19 7.50
N PRO A 165 -35.38 16.79 7.33
CA PRO A 165 -34.94 17.27 6.02
C PRO A 165 -34.72 16.10 5.06
N GLU A 166 -34.97 16.32 3.78
CA GLU A 166 -34.66 15.37 2.69
C GLU A 166 -33.32 15.65 2.01
N ARG A 167 -32.77 16.85 2.23
CA ARG A 167 -31.49 17.32 1.66
C ARG A 167 -30.61 17.90 2.75
N PRO A 168 -29.28 17.93 2.56
CA PRO A 168 -28.36 18.58 3.48
C PRO A 168 -28.78 20.01 3.78
N THR A 169 -29.03 20.30 5.06
CA THR A 169 -29.27 21.66 5.55
C THR A 169 -27.94 22.41 5.69
N LEU A 170 -26.86 21.67 5.92
CA LEU A 170 -25.49 22.15 5.93
C LEU A 170 -24.63 21.25 5.06
N ALA A 171 -24.30 21.73 3.85
CA ALA A 171 -23.37 21.08 2.95
C ALA A 171 -21.94 21.47 3.33
N LEU A 172 -21.21 20.53 3.92
CA LEU A 172 -19.83 20.71 4.36
C LEU A 172 -18.81 20.33 3.28
N GLY A 173 -19.22 19.44 2.38
CA GLY A 173 -18.34 18.82 1.39
C GLY A 173 -17.45 17.76 2.01
N TRP A 174 -16.71 17.01 1.19
CA TRP A 174 -15.64 16.15 1.68
C TRP A 174 -14.46 16.96 2.24
N ILE A 175 -14.28 16.95 3.56
CA ILE A 175 -13.28 17.77 4.26
C ILE A 175 -11.94 17.04 4.32
N THR A 176 -11.02 17.40 3.41
CA THR A 176 -9.62 16.97 3.42
C THR A 176 -8.69 18.19 3.35
N PRO A 177 -7.76 18.40 4.31
CA PRO A 177 -7.47 17.56 5.47
C PRO A 177 -8.58 17.61 6.53
N ALA A 178 -8.59 16.65 7.46
CA ALA A 178 -9.56 16.59 8.55
C ALA A 178 -9.61 17.89 9.36
N GLN A 179 -10.81 18.28 9.81
CA GLN A 179 -11.03 19.51 10.57
C GLN A 179 -11.84 19.24 11.83
N TRP A 180 -11.66 20.09 12.84
CA TRP A 180 -12.49 20.13 14.02
C TRP A 180 -13.72 20.99 13.72
N LEU A 181 -14.88 20.35 13.57
CA LEU A 181 -16.14 21.00 13.30
C LEU A 181 -16.76 21.43 14.63
N ASP A 182 -16.88 22.73 14.86
CA ASP A 182 -17.53 23.32 16.03
C ASP A 182 -18.92 23.84 15.60
N ILE A 183 -19.96 23.09 15.96
CA ILE A 183 -21.32 23.34 15.51
C ILE A 183 -22.12 23.95 16.67
N SER A 184 -22.63 25.15 16.45
CA SER A 184 -23.55 25.83 17.36
C SER A 184 -24.97 25.80 16.81
N ILE A 185 -25.91 25.34 17.63
CA ILE A 185 -27.34 25.32 17.35
C ILE A 185 -28.02 26.42 18.17
N ASP A 186 -28.85 27.23 17.53
CA ASP A 186 -29.68 28.20 18.25
C ASP A 186 -30.75 27.47 19.08
N ALA A 187 -30.72 27.69 20.40
CA ALA A 187 -31.68 27.17 21.37
C ALA A 187 -32.33 28.33 22.16
N THR A 188 -32.49 29.48 21.52
CA THR A 188 -33.15 30.66 22.10
C THR A 188 -34.62 30.40 22.38
N GLU A 189 -35.28 29.61 21.54
CA GLU A 189 -36.69 29.28 21.67
C GLU A 189 -36.93 28.24 22.78
N GLY A 190 -37.69 28.65 23.80
CA GLY A 190 -38.22 27.76 24.83
C GLY A 190 -37.47 27.76 26.17
N LYS A 191 -38.04 27.01 27.12
CA LYS A 191 -37.56 26.86 28.51
C LYS A 191 -36.61 25.67 28.70
N ILE A 192 -36.27 24.97 27.62
CA ILE A 192 -35.46 23.76 27.64
C ILE A 192 -34.00 24.14 27.89
N GLN A 193 -33.36 23.48 28.85
CA GLN A 193 -31.95 23.72 29.22
C GLN A 193 -31.04 22.55 28.90
N GLN A 194 -31.60 21.34 28.82
CA GLN A 194 -30.87 20.11 28.53
C GLN A 194 -31.38 19.55 27.21
N PHE A 195 -30.44 19.13 26.37
CA PHE A 195 -30.72 18.59 25.06
C PHE A 195 -30.05 17.21 24.88
N GLN A 196 -30.55 16.45 23.94
CA GLN A 196 -29.97 15.23 23.43
C GLN A 196 -29.75 15.41 21.94
N ILE A 197 -28.51 15.22 21.50
CA ILE A 197 -28.13 15.25 20.10
C ILE A 197 -27.89 13.81 19.67
N THR A 198 -28.58 13.39 18.61
CA THR A 198 -28.43 12.06 18.02
C THR A 198 -28.04 12.23 16.57
N ILE A 199 -26.93 11.62 16.16
CA ILE A 199 -26.44 11.65 14.78
C ILE A 199 -26.57 10.25 14.19
N ASP A 200 -27.41 10.15 13.18
CA ASP A 200 -27.65 8.93 12.41
C ASP A 200 -27.16 9.16 10.98
N LYS A 201 -26.51 8.17 10.38
CA LYS A 201 -26.20 8.18 8.95
C LYS A 201 -27.48 7.97 8.14
N ALA A 202 -27.52 8.39 6.87
CA ALA A 202 -28.70 8.29 6.02
C ALA A 202 -29.28 6.86 5.88
N ASP A 203 -28.44 5.84 6.05
CA ASP A 203 -28.82 4.42 6.09
C ASP A 203 -29.50 3.98 7.41
N GLY A 204 -29.64 4.89 8.38
CA GLY A 204 -30.25 4.64 9.68
C GLY A 204 -29.28 4.15 10.76
N VAL A 205 -27.99 3.99 10.45
CA VAL A 205 -26.99 3.59 11.45
C VAL A 205 -26.70 4.75 12.39
N ARG A 206 -26.85 4.51 13.69
CA ARG A 206 -26.49 5.50 14.72
C ARG A 206 -24.99 5.62 14.85
N VAL A 207 -24.48 6.83 14.61
CA VAL A 207 -23.05 7.13 14.70
C VAL A 207 -22.70 7.67 16.08
N MET A 208 -23.54 8.59 16.60
CA MET A 208 -23.25 9.25 17.87
C MET A 208 -24.53 9.63 18.60
N GLN A 209 -24.48 9.58 19.94
CA GLN A 209 -25.51 10.16 20.79
C GLN A 209 -24.88 10.87 21.98
N ILE A 210 -25.18 12.16 22.12
CA ILE A 210 -24.75 13.00 23.24
C ILE A 210 -26.00 13.33 24.05
N LYS A 211 -26.01 12.89 25.32
CA LYS A 211 -27.14 13.11 26.23
C LYS A 211 -26.83 14.24 27.19
N ARG A 212 -27.89 14.94 27.59
CA ARG A 212 -27.87 16.00 28.62
C ARG A 212 -26.84 17.10 28.32
N ILE A 213 -26.72 17.49 27.06
CA ILE A 213 -25.93 18.67 26.70
C ILE A 213 -26.66 19.92 27.17
N MET A 214 -25.96 20.78 27.90
CA MET A 214 -26.54 21.99 28.46
C MET A 214 -26.48 23.11 27.43
N ARG A 215 -27.53 23.93 27.39
CA ARG A 215 -27.51 25.23 26.72
C ARG A 215 -26.53 26.16 27.43
N ASP A 216 -25.73 26.88 26.65
CA ASP A 216 -24.77 27.86 27.18
C ASP A 216 -25.43 29.19 27.56
N SER A 217 -24.64 30.14 28.06
CA SER A 217 -25.10 31.49 28.41
C SER A 217 -25.57 32.31 27.20
N ASN A 218 -25.11 31.97 26.00
CA ASN A 218 -25.48 32.61 24.74
C ASN A 218 -26.75 32.00 24.12
N LYS A 219 -27.40 31.09 24.85
CA LYS A 219 -28.56 30.32 24.39
C LYS A 219 -28.28 29.42 23.18
N GLU A 220 -27.02 29.04 22.98
CA GLU A 220 -26.61 28.08 21.96
C GLU A 220 -26.36 26.70 22.61
N VAL A 221 -26.61 25.63 21.85
CA VAL A 221 -26.11 24.30 22.15
C VAL A 221 -24.92 24.04 21.24
N ARG A 222 -23.74 23.85 21.83
CA ARG A 222 -22.49 23.68 21.10
C ARG A 222 -21.93 22.28 21.28
N PHE A 223 -21.58 21.66 20.17
CA PHE A 223 -20.86 20.40 20.18
C PHE A 223 -19.80 20.45 19.10
N SER A 224 -18.68 19.79 19.35
CA SER A 224 -17.59 19.74 18.39
C SER A 224 -17.19 18.30 18.10
N LEU A 225 -16.81 18.05 16.87
CA LEU A 225 -16.45 16.72 16.39
C LEU A 225 -15.36 16.80 15.34
N ASN A 226 -14.58 15.73 15.24
CA ASN A 226 -13.58 15.61 14.19
C ASN A 226 -14.24 15.12 12.90
N SER A 227 -14.03 15.81 11.78
CA SER A 227 -14.58 15.41 10.48
C SER A 227 -14.09 14.03 10.05
N SER A 228 -12.88 13.60 10.46
CA SER A 228 -12.37 12.26 10.13
C SER A 228 -13.08 11.13 10.87
N ALA A 229 -13.88 11.43 11.90
CA ALA A 229 -14.71 10.42 12.57
C ALA A 229 -15.94 10.03 11.71
N PHE A 230 -16.17 10.75 10.63
CA PHE A 230 -17.28 10.56 9.70
C PHE A 230 -16.70 10.22 8.32
N GLY A 231 -17.28 9.21 7.68
CA GLY A 231 -17.03 8.91 6.28
C GLY A 231 -17.82 9.85 5.36
N PRO A 232 -17.66 9.71 4.03
CA PRO A 232 -18.45 10.49 3.10
C PRO A 232 -19.93 10.11 3.18
N GLY A 233 -20.81 11.11 3.01
CA GLY A 233 -22.25 10.93 2.93
C GLY A 233 -23.07 11.85 3.85
N ASP A 234 -24.37 11.56 3.90
CA ASP A 234 -25.35 12.36 4.63
C ASP A 234 -25.60 11.84 6.04
N TYR A 235 -25.61 12.77 7.00
CA TYR A 235 -25.84 12.50 8.41
C TYR A 235 -26.99 13.34 8.94
N LEU A 236 -28.04 12.67 9.41
CA LEU A 236 -29.18 13.27 10.06
C LEU A 236 -28.86 13.52 11.53
N VAL A 237 -28.93 14.78 11.94
CA VAL A 237 -28.81 15.20 13.33
C VAL A 237 -30.21 15.50 13.86
N LYS A 238 -30.64 14.70 14.83
CA LYS A 238 -31.87 14.90 15.59
C LYS A 238 -31.54 15.59 16.92
N VAL A 239 -32.27 16.66 17.22
CA VAL A 239 -32.14 17.40 18.47
C VAL A 239 -33.44 17.24 19.27
N ASP A 240 -33.33 16.60 20.42
CA ASP A 240 -34.41 16.48 21.39
C ASP A 240 -34.08 17.31 22.63
N GLY A 241 -35.10 17.84 23.30
CA GLY A 241 -34.99 18.56 24.56
C GLY A 241 -35.54 17.75 25.73
N TYR A 242 -34.92 17.84 26.90
CA TYR A 242 -35.46 17.22 28.11
C TYR A 242 -36.47 18.15 28.77
N ASN A 243 -37.65 17.60 29.06
CA ASN A 243 -38.63 18.28 29.90
C ASN A 243 -38.25 18.17 31.39
N TRP A 244 -39.04 18.81 32.27
CA TRP A 244 -38.82 18.78 33.72
C TRP A 244 -38.96 17.38 34.35
N ARG A 245 -39.63 16.44 33.66
CA ARG A 245 -39.74 15.02 34.06
C ARG A 245 -38.55 14.19 33.59
N GLY A 246 -37.64 14.77 32.81
CA GLY A 246 -36.50 14.06 32.21
C GLY A 246 -36.84 13.25 30.97
N GLU A 247 -38.02 13.45 30.37
CA GLU A 247 -38.40 12.83 29.11
C GLU A 247 -37.95 13.69 27.92
N THR A 248 -37.59 13.04 26.83
CA THR A 248 -37.15 13.72 25.60
C THR A 248 -38.33 14.13 24.73
N GLN A 249 -38.30 15.36 24.22
CA GLN A 249 -39.28 15.93 23.28
C GLN A 249 -38.56 16.45 22.04
N PRO A 250 -39.09 16.22 20.83
CA PRO A 250 -38.42 16.65 19.60
C PRO A 250 -38.39 18.18 19.48
N VAL A 251 -37.20 18.74 19.25
CA VAL A 251 -36.99 20.19 19.05
C VAL A 251 -36.85 20.50 17.56
N GLY A 252 -36.07 19.69 16.86
CA GLY A 252 -35.86 19.81 15.43
C GLY A 252 -34.79 18.88 14.89
N TRP A 253 -34.52 19.04 13.60
CA TRP A 253 -33.57 18.25 12.83
C TRP A 253 -32.65 19.15 12.02
N MET A 254 -31.51 18.64 11.62
CA MET A 254 -30.66 19.20 10.56
C MET A 254 -29.97 18.04 9.85
N MET A 255 -29.52 18.25 8.61
CA MET A 255 -28.74 17.26 7.88
C MET A 255 -27.39 17.83 7.48
N LEU A 256 -26.33 17.08 7.79
CA LEU A 256 -24.95 17.37 7.40
C LEU A 256 -24.62 16.55 6.15
N GLY A 257 -24.23 17.21 5.06
CA GLY A 257 -23.73 16.54 3.87
C GLY A 257 -22.21 16.61 3.80
N LEU A 258 -21.53 15.47 3.92
CA LEU A 258 -20.07 15.32 3.79
C LEU A 258 -19.70 14.62 2.47
N GLU A 259 -20.32 15.04 1.36
CA GLU A 259 -20.05 14.51 0.01
C GLU A 259 -19.00 15.31 -0.77
#